data_AF-A0A8T5Q108-F1
#
_entry.id   AF-A0A8T5Q108-F1
#
_cell.length_a   1.000
_cell.length_b   1.000
_cell.length_c   1.000
_cell.angle_alpha   90.00
_cell.angle_beta   90.00
_cell.angle_gamma   90.00
#
_symmetry.space_group_name_H-M   'P 1'
#
loop_
_entity.id
_entity.type
_entity.pdbx_description
1 polymer ?
#
loop_
_entity_poly.entity_id
_entity_poly.type
_entity_poly.pdbx_seq_one_letter_code
_entity_poly.pdbx_strand_id
1 'polypeptide(L)'
;MQDSKEIIKQLGSKGKEDMDEYRDGETIPTGYPKPIRKYRLFVEGYNISIEEPYFWILHYMRWFYSFTHIDKITDVFSAAENSAFFGSSQQRLGLQQDKVSQFLATIGKMVKELFQLVRELRVLDERLGYYTDSYNPASRSRESAEITLKGIWIDMVEQGAKNPASVYGMSREVQFTTLPDLFFSTHPLKQEDVDMTVERERGEFNRKVREVLKRKLRTFLAWKEATFEELKNRRVFTLKYLRQHYEIIRMYMAWVKPYLKNIQRLMMDQSKMETPDLLSAFETSMIEVEILAKKGKNKVQVGGKETGVRQVILMHFWFRTRPEMSYVQEGYQKGPLHVGRVQMTFRAYAWTDEEISLYKKMKEQEDFRLLGLIDGSVKAAMEALGDELMRYLQEAGDEVAKKKEKDEARLPAPNPLVGVYRGFKDMFNLYKGISKSAPSGGRPSKKEMYQLDLVRSAAGKSVKADMWGIYHHFKKHHGMLNW
;
A
#
# COMPACT_ATOMS: atom_id res chain seq x y z
N MET A 1 15.51 17.79 2.52
CA MET A 1 16.07 18.94 3.28
C MET A 1 15.02 19.97 3.72
N GLN A 2 14.10 20.47 2.88
CA GLN A 2 13.10 21.47 3.31
C GLN A 2 12.11 20.93 4.38
N ASP A 3 11.57 19.72 4.18
CA ASP A 3 10.60 19.14 5.13
C ASP A 3 11.23 18.65 6.45
N SER A 4 12.47 18.16 6.43
CA SER A 4 13.21 17.79 7.65
C SER A 4 13.39 19.01 8.56
N LYS A 5 13.63 20.21 8.00
CA LYS A 5 13.70 21.47 8.74
C LYS A 5 12.34 21.89 9.30
N GLU A 6 11.24 21.66 8.59
CA GLU A 6 9.88 21.92 9.08
C GLU A 6 9.48 20.99 10.23
N ILE A 7 9.85 19.71 10.16
CA ILE A 7 9.57 18.73 11.21
C ILE A 7 10.46 18.97 12.45
N ILE A 8 11.74 19.33 12.27
CA ILE A 8 12.62 19.78 13.35
C ILE A 8 12.04 21.02 14.05
N LYS A 9 11.38 21.91 13.29
CA LYS A 9 10.66 23.07 13.84
C LYS A 9 9.41 22.66 14.63
N GLN A 10 8.75 21.56 14.26
CA GLN A 10 7.58 21.00 14.96
C GLN A 10 7.94 20.15 16.19
N LEU A 11 9.13 19.53 16.26
CA LEU A 11 9.61 18.69 17.37
C LEU A 11 9.96 19.42 18.68
N GLY A 12 9.62 20.71 18.80
CA GLY A 12 9.27 21.29 20.09
C GLY A 12 10.35 21.33 21.17
N SER A 13 11.56 21.81 20.86
CA SER A 13 12.37 22.62 21.79
C SER A 13 13.28 23.59 21.01
N LYS A 14 12.76 24.80 20.78
CA LYS A 14 13.45 25.96 20.18
C LYS A 14 13.87 25.87 18.70
N GLY A 15 13.32 24.98 17.86
CA GLY A 15 13.47 25.05 16.39
C GLY A 15 14.91 25.23 15.88
N LYS A 16 15.89 24.76 16.66
CA LYS A 16 17.32 24.89 16.38
C LYS A 16 17.83 23.48 16.07
N GLU A 17 18.47 23.37 14.92
CA GLU A 17 19.17 22.17 14.49
C GLU A 17 20.40 21.95 15.39
N ASP A 18 20.74 20.70 15.69
CA ASP A 18 22.00 20.35 16.34
C ASP A 18 23.14 20.70 15.38
N MET A 19 24.14 21.41 15.90
CA MET A 19 25.28 21.89 15.13
C MET A 19 26.50 21.11 15.57
N ASP A 20 27.27 20.59 14.61
CA ASP A 20 28.53 19.89 14.88
C ASP A 20 29.72 20.78 14.64
N GLU A 21 30.70 20.69 15.53
CA GLU A 21 32.00 21.33 15.33
C GLU A 21 32.84 20.42 14.41
N TYR A 22 33.17 20.92 13.22
CA TYR A 22 33.84 20.15 12.17
C TYR A 22 35.37 20.28 12.28
N ARG A 23 35.87 21.47 12.67
CA ARG A 23 37.21 21.79 13.17
C ARG A 23 37.26 23.31 13.45
N ASP A 24 38.10 23.77 14.40
CA ASP A 24 38.39 25.20 14.63
C ASP A 24 37.18 26.16 14.65
N GLY A 25 36.12 25.80 15.38
CA GLY A 25 34.95 26.67 15.58
C GLY A 25 33.95 26.73 14.42
N GLU A 26 34.18 26.02 13.31
CA GLU A 26 33.20 25.91 12.22
C GLU A 26 32.10 24.91 12.58
N THR A 27 30.85 25.37 12.54
CA THR A 27 29.67 24.57 12.89
C THR A 27 28.83 24.16 11.68
N ILE A 28 28.62 22.86 11.49
CA ILE A 28 27.80 22.29 10.40
C ILE A 28 26.46 21.78 10.96
N PRO A 29 25.31 22.05 10.30
CA PRO A 29 24.03 21.48 10.70
C PRO A 29 24.02 19.95 10.54
N THR A 30 23.61 19.23 11.58
CA THR A 30 23.68 17.76 11.64
C THR A 30 22.41 17.04 11.18
N GLY A 31 21.31 17.75 10.89
CA GLY A 31 20.01 17.14 10.59
C GLY A 31 19.27 16.56 11.80
N TYR A 32 19.78 16.73 13.03
CA TYR A 32 19.13 16.27 14.26
C TYR A 32 18.54 17.44 15.07
N PRO A 33 17.49 17.21 15.88
CA PRO A 33 17.01 18.22 16.83
C PRO A 33 18.09 18.54 17.88
N LYS A 34 18.15 19.79 18.35
CA LYS A 34 19.12 20.19 19.39
C LYS A 34 18.99 19.34 20.66
N PRO A 35 20.03 18.60 21.07
CA PRO A 35 19.99 17.76 22.26
C PRO A 35 20.18 18.58 23.55
N ILE A 36 19.72 18.03 24.67
CA ILE A 36 19.95 18.59 26.02
C ILE A 36 21.44 18.48 26.36
N ARG A 37 22.05 17.35 25.99
CA ARG A 37 23.47 17.07 26.13
C ARG A 37 23.90 16.11 25.02
N LYS A 38 25.12 16.28 24.53
CA LYS A 38 25.75 15.45 23.49
C LYS A 38 27.09 14.94 24.02
N TYR A 39 27.37 13.66 23.80
CA TYR A 39 28.69 13.07 24.01
C TYR A 39 29.13 12.38 22.74
N ARG A 40 30.43 12.48 22.42
CA ARG A 40 31.05 11.82 21.28
C ARG A 40 32.24 10.99 21.74
N LEU A 41 32.37 9.80 21.17
CA LEU A 41 33.52 8.92 21.32
C LEU A 41 34.01 8.50 19.95
N PHE A 42 35.33 8.39 19.83
CA PHE A 42 36.00 7.78 18.70
C PHE A 42 36.82 6.61 19.22
N VAL A 43 36.62 5.45 18.63
CA VAL A 43 37.37 4.23 18.91
C VAL A 43 37.93 3.76 17.59
N GLU A 44 39.24 3.60 17.51
CA GLU A 44 39.93 3.13 16.32
C GLU A 44 40.93 2.07 16.76
N GLY A 45 40.98 0.97 16.02
CA GLY A 45 41.86 -0.13 16.34
C GLY A 45 41.79 -1.23 15.28
N TYR A 46 42.81 -2.09 15.31
CA TYR A 46 42.90 -3.25 14.45
C TYR A 46 41.81 -4.27 14.82
N ASN A 47 41.09 -4.79 13.82
CA ASN A 47 40.04 -5.80 13.98
C ASN A 47 38.86 -5.41 14.89
N ILE A 48 38.61 -4.12 15.13
CA ILE A 48 37.40 -3.69 15.86
C ILE A 48 36.17 -3.94 14.97
N SER A 49 35.24 -4.75 15.47
CA SER A 49 33.90 -4.90 14.90
C SER A 49 32.95 -3.86 15.51
N ILE A 50 32.00 -3.34 14.73
CA ILE A 50 30.91 -2.49 15.24
C ILE A 50 30.04 -3.23 16.28
N GLU A 51 29.97 -4.55 16.20
CA GLU A 51 29.10 -5.35 17.05
C GLU A 51 29.45 -5.24 18.53
N GLU A 52 30.75 -5.22 18.86
CA GLU A 52 31.22 -5.12 20.24
C GLU A 52 30.72 -3.85 20.94
N PRO A 53 31.01 -2.62 20.46
CA PRO A 53 30.49 -1.42 21.10
C PRO A 53 28.97 -1.31 21.02
N TYR A 54 28.34 -1.79 19.92
CA TYR A 54 26.90 -1.77 19.76
C TYR A 54 26.17 -2.63 20.80
N PHE A 55 26.54 -3.92 20.92
CA PHE A 55 25.90 -4.84 21.85
C PHE A 55 26.25 -4.54 23.29
N TRP A 56 27.47 -4.07 23.57
CA TRP A 56 27.85 -3.65 24.92
C TRP A 56 26.91 -2.54 25.40
N ILE A 57 26.74 -1.48 24.61
CA ILE A 57 25.88 -0.35 24.99
C ILE A 57 24.41 -0.79 25.05
N LEU A 58 23.94 -1.58 24.08
CA LEU A 58 22.57 -2.09 24.07
C LEU A 58 22.24 -2.90 25.33
N HIS A 59 23.12 -3.83 25.72
CA HIS A 59 22.97 -4.61 26.95
C HIS A 59 23.06 -3.73 28.18
N TYR A 60 24.02 -2.79 28.19
CA TYR A 60 24.22 -1.89 29.32
C TYR A 60 22.96 -1.05 29.61
N MET A 61 22.32 -0.54 28.56
CA MET A 61 21.09 0.22 28.67
C MET A 61 19.87 -0.60 29.13
N ARG A 62 19.76 -1.85 28.64
CA ARG A 62 18.65 -2.74 29.01
C ARG A 62 18.74 -3.18 30.47
N TRP A 63 19.92 -3.65 30.90
CA TRP A 63 20.11 -4.29 32.20
C TRP A 63 20.38 -3.31 33.34
N PHE A 64 21.23 -2.29 33.13
CA PHE A 64 21.65 -1.41 34.22
C PHE A 64 20.83 -0.12 34.32
N TYR A 65 20.37 0.41 33.18
CA TYR A 65 19.60 1.66 33.16
C TYR A 65 18.10 1.48 32.88
N SER A 66 17.64 0.24 32.70
CA SER A 66 16.22 -0.13 32.52
C SER A 66 15.50 0.64 31.40
N PHE A 67 16.18 0.85 30.27
CA PHE A 67 15.53 1.33 29.05
C PHE A 67 14.66 0.21 28.47
N THR A 68 13.38 0.21 28.83
CA THR A 68 12.41 -0.85 28.51
C THR A 68 12.07 -0.95 27.03
N HIS A 69 12.13 0.17 26.28
CA HIS A 69 11.77 0.20 24.87
C HIS A 69 12.94 0.76 24.06
N ILE A 70 13.54 -0.08 23.23
CA ILE A 70 14.68 0.29 22.38
C ILE A 70 14.29 -0.03 20.94
N ASP A 71 14.13 1.03 20.15
CA ASP A 71 13.77 0.94 18.74
C ASP A 71 15.02 1.21 17.88
N LYS A 72 15.31 0.34 16.93
CA LYS A 72 16.31 0.61 15.88
C LYS A 72 15.64 1.46 14.80
N ILE A 73 16.20 2.63 14.51
CA ILE A 73 15.65 3.60 13.57
C ILE A 73 16.30 3.42 12.20
N THR A 74 17.63 3.57 12.14
CA THR A 74 18.40 3.38 10.90
C THR A 74 19.40 2.24 11.07
N ASP A 75 19.62 1.53 9.98
CA ASP A 75 20.56 0.42 9.85
C ASP A 75 20.99 0.38 8.38
N VAL A 76 21.90 1.30 8.04
CA VAL A 76 22.32 1.54 6.66
C VAL A 76 23.73 0.98 6.49
N PHE A 77 23.88 0.14 5.47
CA PHE A 77 25.15 -0.39 5.03
C PHE A 77 25.51 0.24 3.68
N SER A 78 26.63 0.95 3.65
CA SER A 78 27.22 1.51 2.44
C SER A 78 28.62 0.93 2.24
N ALA A 79 29.02 0.76 0.98
CA ALA A 79 30.30 0.19 0.61
C ALA A 79 30.73 0.81 -0.70
N ALA A 80 32.04 0.94 -0.88
CA ALA A 80 32.62 1.48 -2.10
C ALA A 80 32.24 0.62 -3.31
N GLU A 81 32.05 1.25 -4.47
CA GLU A 81 31.60 0.59 -5.70
C GLU A 81 32.51 -0.58 -6.13
N ASN A 82 33.81 -0.45 -5.94
CA ASN A 82 34.77 -1.50 -6.28
C ASN A 82 34.98 -2.54 -5.15
N SER A 83 34.25 -2.44 -4.03
CA SER A 83 34.35 -3.42 -2.96
C SER A 83 33.57 -4.70 -3.27
N ALA A 84 34.06 -5.84 -2.79
CA ALA A 84 33.33 -7.12 -2.87
C ALA A 84 31.95 -7.05 -2.14
N PHE A 85 31.85 -6.21 -1.11
CA PHE A 85 30.59 -5.96 -0.39
C PHE A 85 29.54 -5.29 -1.26
N PHE A 86 29.94 -4.32 -2.10
CA PHE A 86 29.05 -3.66 -3.04
C PHE A 86 28.55 -4.65 -4.10
N GLY A 87 29.44 -5.41 -4.74
CA GLY A 87 29.06 -6.40 -5.76
C GLY A 87 28.05 -7.43 -5.25
N SER A 88 28.29 -8.02 -4.07
CA SER A 88 27.36 -8.99 -3.48
C SER A 88 26.01 -8.37 -3.07
N SER A 89 26.00 -7.11 -2.64
CA SER A 89 24.78 -6.40 -2.25
C SER A 89 23.96 -5.97 -3.46
N GLN A 90 24.61 -5.48 -4.52
CA GLN A 90 23.98 -5.17 -5.81
C GLN A 90 23.40 -6.41 -6.47
N GLN A 91 24.09 -7.56 -6.41
CA GLN A 91 23.54 -8.81 -6.93
C GLN A 91 22.25 -9.21 -6.19
N ARG A 92 22.24 -9.13 -4.85
CA ARG A 92 21.04 -9.41 -4.04
C ARG A 92 19.91 -8.41 -4.32
N LEU A 93 20.24 -7.14 -4.46
CA LEU A 93 19.30 -6.07 -4.78
C LEU A 93 18.69 -6.26 -6.17
N GLY A 94 19.52 -6.55 -7.18
CA GLY A 94 19.09 -6.85 -8.55
C GLY A 94 18.13 -8.03 -8.60
N LEU A 95 18.46 -9.14 -7.93
CA LEU A 95 17.55 -10.30 -7.83
C LEU A 95 16.19 -9.95 -7.21
N GLN A 96 16.16 -9.09 -6.19
CA GLN A 96 14.90 -8.65 -5.58
C GLN A 96 14.14 -7.68 -6.48
N GLN A 97 14.82 -6.74 -7.14
CA GLN A 97 14.23 -5.82 -8.11
C GLN A 97 13.63 -6.55 -9.30
N ASP A 98 14.30 -7.59 -9.80
CA ASP A 98 13.80 -8.44 -10.88
C ASP A 98 12.51 -9.16 -10.46
N LYS A 99 12.49 -9.72 -9.24
CA LYS A 99 11.29 -10.37 -8.70
C LYS A 99 10.12 -9.41 -8.51
N VAL A 100 10.39 -8.21 -8.00
CA VAL A 100 9.36 -7.17 -7.87
C VAL A 100 8.84 -6.74 -9.23
N SER A 101 9.71 -6.51 -10.21
CA SER A 101 9.32 -6.15 -11.57
C SER A 101 8.46 -7.25 -12.21
N GLN A 102 8.83 -8.52 -12.03
CA GLN A 102 8.03 -9.68 -12.49
C GLN A 102 6.64 -9.70 -11.85
N PHE A 103 6.56 -9.47 -10.54
CA PHE A 103 5.26 -9.43 -9.85
C PHE A 103 4.42 -8.24 -10.28
N LEU A 104 5.00 -7.04 -10.39
CA LEU A 104 4.29 -5.84 -10.83
C LEU A 104 3.80 -5.96 -12.28
N ALA A 105 4.59 -6.52 -13.19
CA ALA A 105 4.15 -6.80 -14.55
C ALA A 105 2.96 -7.78 -14.59
N THR A 106 3.03 -8.83 -13.76
CA THR A 106 1.93 -9.81 -13.63
C THR A 106 0.67 -9.16 -13.06
N ILE A 107 0.82 -8.36 -11.99
CA ILE A 107 -0.27 -7.58 -11.39
C ILE A 107 -0.88 -6.63 -12.41
N GLY A 108 -0.06 -5.87 -13.16
CA GLY A 108 -0.54 -4.96 -14.19
C GLY A 108 -1.36 -5.66 -15.27
N LYS A 109 -0.93 -6.85 -15.71
CA LYS A 109 -1.70 -7.69 -16.64
C LYS A 109 -3.04 -8.12 -16.04
N MET A 110 -3.05 -8.64 -14.81
CA MET A 110 -4.28 -9.07 -14.13
C MET A 110 -5.24 -7.90 -13.85
N VAL A 111 -4.70 -6.72 -13.54
CA VAL A 111 -5.49 -5.50 -13.39
C VAL A 111 -6.17 -5.14 -14.72
N LYS A 112 -5.46 -5.21 -15.85
CA LYS A 112 -6.06 -4.99 -17.18
C LYS A 112 -7.16 -6.02 -17.50
N GLU A 113 -6.95 -7.29 -17.16
CA GLU A 113 -7.99 -8.33 -17.31
C GLU A 113 -9.21 -8.04 -16.42
N LEU A 114 -8.99 -7.54 -15.19
CA LEU A 114 -10.05 -7.13 -14.28
C LEU A 114 -10.89 -5.97 -14.86
N PHE A 115 -10.28 -4.99 -15.54
CA PHE A 115 -11.02 -3.95 -16.28
C PHE A 115 -11.92 -4.54 -17.36
N GLN A 116 -11.43 -5.54 -18.09
CA GLN A 116 -12.22 -6.22 -19.13
C GLN A 116 -13.41 -6.94 -18.50
N LEU A 117 -13.23 -7.64 -17.39
CA LEU A 117 -14.32 -8.32 -16.67
C LEU A 117 -15.37 -7.36 -16.11
N VAL A 118 -14.96 -6.22 -15.54
CA VAL A 118 -15.91 -5.20 -15.06
C VAL A 118 -16.72 -4.61 -16.21
N ARG A 119 -16.08 -4.34 -17.35
CA ARG A 119 -16.78 -3.88 -18.56
C ARG A 119 -17.75 -4.93 -19.08
N GLU A 120 -17.36 -6.20 -19.10
CA GLU A 120 -18.25 -7.30 -19.48
C GLU A 120 -19.46 -7.41 -18.55
N LEU A 121 -19.25 -7.33 -17.23
CA LEU A 121 -20.35 -7.32 -16.25
C LEU A 121 -21.30 -6.15 -16.46
N ARG A 122 -20.79 -4.95 -16.75
CA ARG A 122 -21.63 -3.79 -17.06
C ARG A 122 -22.51 -4.03 -18.30
N VAL A 123 -21.93 -4.60 -19.36
CA VAL A 123 -22.68 -4.93 -20.59
C VAL A 123 -23.70 -6.05 -20.33
N LEU A 124 -23.37 -7.03 -19.49
CA LEU A 124 -24.30 -8.08 -19.08
C LEU A 124 -25.46 -7.52 -18.24
N ASP A 125 -25.19 -6.59 -17.32
CA ASP A 125 -26.21 -5.92 -16.52
C ASP A 125 -27.15 -5.07 -17.38
N GLU A 126 -26.62 -4.29 -18.32
CA GLU A 126 -27.41 -3.52 -19.28
C GLU A 126 -28.30 -4.44 -20.13
N ARG A 127 -27.73 -5.54 -20.63
CA ARG A 127 -28.50 -6.55 -21.38
C ARG A 127 -29.58 -7.19 -20.54
N LEU A 128 -29.28 -7.64 -19.33
CA LEU A 128 -30.25 -8.23 -18.41
C LEU A 128 -31.36 -7.25 -18.04
N GLY A 129 -31.03 -5.95 -17.95
CA GLY A 129 -31.99 -4.86 -17.78
C GLY A 129 -33.14 -4.93 -18.78
N TYR A 130 -32.84 -5.06 -20.08
CA TYR A 130 -33.87 -5.20 -21.12
C TYR A 130 -34.77 -6.43 -20.93
N TYR A 131 -34.21 -7.55 -20.49
CA TYR A 131 -35.01 -8.74 -20.19
C TYR A 131 -35.89 -8.52 -18.97
N THR A 132 -35.35 -7.96 -17.87
CA THR A 132 -36.12 -7.70 -16.65
C THR A 132 -37.26 -6.70 -16.87
N ASP A 133 -37.03 -5.65 -17.67
CA ASP A 133 -38.09 -4.69 -18.05
C ASP A 133 -39.13 -5.32 -18.95
N SER A 134 -38.73 -6.22 -19.83
CA SER A 134 -39.63 -6.96 -20.72
C SER A 134 -40.52 -7.96 -19.97
N TYR A 135 -40.02 -8.57 -18.88
CA TYR A 135 -40.81 -9.49 -18.05
C TYR A 135 -41.70 -8.78 -17.02
N ASN A 136 -41.42 -7.52 -16.67
CA ASN A 136 -42.19 -6.76 -15.69
C ASN A 136 -43.42 -6.08 -16.33
N PRO A 137 -44.67 -6.49 -15.98
CA PRO A 137 -45.88 -5.91 -16.57
C PRO A 137 -46.09 -4.42 -16.23
N ALA A 138 -45.50 -3.94 -15.14
CA ALA A 138 -45.67 -2.57 -14.65
C ALA A 138 -44.57 -1.60 -15.15
N SER A 139 -43.56 -2.08 -15.89
CA SER A 139 -42.47 -1.23 -16.38
C SER A 139 -42.95 -0.37 -17.55
N ARG A 140 -42.81 0.96 -17.42
CA ARG A 140 -43.12 1.94 -18.49
C ARG A 140 -42.23 1.74 -19.73
N SER A 141 -41.07 1.12 -19.55
CA SER A 141 -40.09 0.85 -20.62
C SER A 141 -40.26 -0.51 -21.29
N ARG A 142 -41.28 -1.29 -20.91
CA ARG A 142 -41.49 -2.66 -21.40
C ARG A 142 -41.57 -2.73 -22.93
N GLU A 143 -42.34 -1.86 -23.54
CA GLU A 143 -42.55 -1.85 -24.99
C GLU A 143 -41.24 -1.56 -25.74
N SER A 144 -40.47 -0.58 -25.26
CA SER A 144 -39.14 -0.26 -25.79
C SER A 144 -38.13 -1.40 -25.61
N ALA A 145 -38.18 -2.08 -24.47
CA ALA A 145 -37.31 -3.23 -24.18
C ALA A 145 -37.67 -4.44 -25.06
N GLU A 146 -38.94 -4.74 -25.27
CA GLU A 146 -39.38 -5.79 -26.21
C GLU A 146 -38.99 -5.48 -27.65
N ILE A 147 -39.15 -4.25 -28.11
CA ILE A 147 -38.73 -3.83 -29.45
C ILE A 147 -37.21 -4.01 -29.62
N THR A 148 -36.43 -3.65 -28.60
CA THR A 148 -34.96 -3.78 -28.62
C THR A 148 -34.53 -5.25 -28.63
N LEU A 149 -35.16 -6.11 -27.82
CA LEU A 149 -34.89 -7.56 -27.81
C LEU A 149 -35.27 -8.22 -29.15
N LYS A 150 -36.39 -7.83 -29.74
CA LYS A 150 -36.81 -8.29 -31.08
C LYS A 150 -35.83 -7.84 -32.16
N GLY A 151 -35.31 -6.61 -32.08
CA GLY A 151 -34.25 -6.12 -32.95
C GLY A 151 -32.97 -6.96 -32.85
N ILE A 152 -32.49 -7.22 -31.62
CA ILE A 152 -31.33 -8.06 -31.35
C ILE A 152 -31.54 -9.48 -31.90
N TRP A 153 -32.74 -10.04 -31.76
CA TRP A 153 -33.07 -11.36 -32.28
C TRP A 153 -33.02 -11.43 -33.81
N ILE A 154 -33.61 -10.43 -34.50
CA ILE A 154 -33.56 -10.37 -35.97
C ILE A 154 -32.11 -10.28 -36.46
N ASP A 155 -31.29 -9.45 -35.83
CA ASP A 155 -29.90 -9.27 -36.24
C ASP A 155 -29.03 -10.50 -35.94
N MET A 156 -29.19 -11.10 -34.75
CA MET A 156 -28.30 -12.17 -34.27
C MET A 156 -28.75 -13.57 -34.72
N VAL A 157 -30.06 -13.86 -34.67
CA VAL A 157 -30.61 -15.19 -34.94
C VAL A 157 -31.06 -15.33 -36.39
N GLU A 158 -31.70 -14.29 -36.96
CA GLU A 158 -32.17 -14.33 -38.34
C GLU A 158 -31.15 -13.82 -39.37
N GLN A 159 -30.00 -13.32 -38.91
CA GLN A 159 -28.94 -12.73 -39.74
C GLN A 159 -29.41 -11.47 -40.51
N GLY A 160 -30.35 -10.73 -39.93
CA GLY A 160 -30.88 -9.49 -40.46
C GLY A 160 -31.57 -9.66 -41.81
N ALA A 161 -31.48 -8.64 -42.67
CA ALA A 161 -32.19 -8.60 -43.96
C ALA A 161 -31.54 -9.44 -45.08
N LYS A 162 -30.43 -10.14 -44.81
CA LYS A 162 -29.73 -10.96 -45.81
C LYS A 162 -30.35 -12.34 -46.00
N ASN A 163 -31.08 -12.83 -45.01
CA ASN A 163 -31.75 -14.13 -45.09
C ASN A 163 -33.17 -13.94 -45.66
N PRO A 164 -33.51 -14.57 -46.80
CA PRO A 164 -34.87 -14.61 -47.36
C PRO A 164 -35.96 -14.98 -46.34
N ALA A 165 -35.58 -15.80 -45.35
CA ALA A 165 -36.49 -16.30 -44.33
C ALA A 165 -36.59 -15.40 -43.08
N SER A 166 -35.88 -14.28 -43.00
CA SER A 166 -36.00 -13.34 -41.89
C SER A 166 -37.26 -12.47 -42.00
N VAL A 167 -37.67 -11.83 -40.91
CA VAL A 167 -38.81 -10.90 -40.90
C VAL A 167 -38.64 -9.79 -41.95
N TYR A 168 -37.42 -9.27 -42.13
CA TYR A 168 -37.11 -8.27 -43.16
C TYR A 168 -36.92 -8.86 -44.56
N GLY A 169 -36.38 -10.08 -44.68
CA GLY A 169 -36.22 -10.77 -45.97
C GLY A 169 -37.57 -11.16 -46.58
N MET A 170 -38.48 -11.71 -45.77
CA MET A 170 -39.84 -12.07 -46.18
C MET A 170 -40.68 -10.85 -46.57
N SER A 171 -40.42 -9.70 -45.94
CA SER A 171 -41.05 -8.44 -46.35
C SER A 171 -40.60 -7.97 -47.74
N ARG A 172 -39.36 -8.26 -48.13
CA ARG A 172 -38.78 -7.84 -49.42
C ARG A 172 -39.08 -8.81 -50.55
N GLU A 173 -38.87 -10.10 -50.32
CA GLU A 173 -38.96 -11.12 -51.37
C GLU A 173 -40.38 -11.67 -51.54
N VAL A 174 -41.09 -11.86 -50.43
CA VAL A 174 -42.46 -12.43 -50.41
C VAL A 174 -43.53 -11.34 -50.36
N GLN A 175 -43.12 -10.05 -50.40
CA GLN A 175 -43.99 -8.87 -50.37
C GLN A 175 -44.91 -8.79 -49.12
N PHE A 176 -44.53 -9.41 -48.01
CA PHE A 176 -45.24 -9.25 -46.73
C PHE A 176 -44.83 -7.94 -46.03
N THR A 177 -45.21 -6.81 -46.62
CA THR A 177 -44.80 -5.45 -46.18
C THR A 177 -45.23 -5.10 -44.76
N THR A 178 -46.33 -5.67 -44.28
CA THR A 178 -46.86 -5.43 -42.92
C THR A 178 -46.25 -6.35 -41.85
N LEU A 179 -45.52 -7.41 -42.25
CA LEU A 179 -44.99 -8.40 -41.30
C LEU A 179 -44.01 -7.81 -40.27
N PRO A 180 -43.07 -6.91 -40.62
CA PRO A 180 -42.18 -6.30 -39.63
C PRO A 180 -42.94 -5.47 -38.60
N ASP A 181 -43.88 -4.63 -39.04
CA ASP A 181 -44.67 -3.78 -38.16
C ASP A 181 -45.58 -4.60 -37.22
N LEU A 182 -46.17 -5.67 -37.74
CA LEU A 182 -46.92 -6.64 -36.95
C LEU A 182 -46.05 -7.37 -35.92
N PHE A 183 -44.82 -7.73 -36.28
CA PHE A 183 -43.88 -8.39 -35.38
C PHE A 183 -43.42 -7.49 -34.23
N PHE A 184 -43.13 -6.21 -34.49
CA PHE A 184 -42.72 -5.27 -33.44
C PHE A 184 -43.89 -4.84 -32.54
N SER A 185 -45.11 -4.73 -33.06
CA SER A 185 -46.27 -4.27 -32.29
C SER A 185 -46.93 -5.35 -31.40
N THR A 186 -46.79 -6.63 -31.73
CA THR A 186 -47.45 -7.72 -30.99
C THR A 186 -46.58 -8.29 -29.87
N HIS A 187 -47.05 -8.23 -28.62
CA HIS A 187 -46.27 -8.55 -27.43
C HIS A 187 -46.90 -9.68 -26.58
N PRO A 188 -46.81 -10.95 -27.02
CA PRO A 188 -47.30 -12.08 -26.25
C PRO A 188 -46.47 -12.33 -24.98
N LEU A 189 -47.14 -12.61 -23.86
CA LEU A 189 -46.50 -12.83 -22.55
C LEU A 189 -45.82 -14.20 -22.41
N LYS A 190 -46.39 -15.24 -23.04
CA LYS A 190 -45.91 -16.63 -22.95
C LYS A 190 -45.97 -17.33 -24.29
N GLN A 191 -45.12 -18.34 -24.46
CA GLN A 191 -45.03 -19.14 -25.68
C GLN A 191 -46.35 -19.82 -26.07
N GLU A 192 -47.16 -20.19 -25.07
CA GLU A 192 -48.45 -20.86 -25.23
C GLU A 192 -49.57 -19.90 -25.65
N ASP A 193 -49.46 -18.61 -25.28
CA ASP A 193 -50.49 -17.60 -25.54
C ASP A 193 -50.35 -16.94 -26.93
N VAL A 194 -49.31 -17.29 -27.69
CA VAL A 194 -49.00 -16.69 -29.00
C VAL A 194 -50.15 -16.88 -29.98
N ASP A 195 -50.75 -18.08 -30.01
CA ASP A 195 -51.81 -18.39 -30.96
C ASP A 195 -53.09 -17.59 -30.68
N MET A 196 -53.49 -17.50 -29.41
CA MET A 196 -54.66 -16.72 -28.99
C MET A 196 -54.46 -15.21 -29.17
N THR A 197 -53.25 -14.71 -28.86
CA THR A 197 -52.94 -13.27 -28.93
C THR A 197 -52.95 -12.79 -30.38
N VAL A 198 -52.36 -13.57 -31.30
CA VAL A 198 -52.35 -13.23 -32.74
C VAL A 198 -53.74 -13.33 -33.36
N GLU A 199 -54.56 -14.29 -32.95
CA GLU A 199 -55.93 -14.42 -33.45
C GLU A 199 -56.85 -13.32 -32.92
N ARG A 200 -56.69 -12.91 -31.66
CA ARG A 200 -57.47 -11.83 -31.04
C ARG A 200 -57.11 -10.45 -31.58
N GLU A 201 -55.81 -10.14 -31.71
CA GLU A 201 -55.36 -8.77 -32.01
C GLU A 201 -55.20 -8.50 -33.49
N ARG A 202 -55.02 -9.54 -34.32
CA ARG A 202 -54.65 -9.40 -35.74
C ARG A 202 -55.45 -10.30 -36.68
N GLY A 203 -56.68 -10.68 -36.31
CA GLY A 203 -57.57 -11.57 -37.06
C GLY A 203 -57.92 -11.13 -38.48
N GLU A 204 -57.81 -9.82 -38.77
CA GLU A 204 -58.13 -9.19 -40.07
C GLU A 204 -57.06 -9.41 -41.15
N PHE A 205 -55.86 -9.86 -40.77
CA PHE A 205 -54.75 -10.07 -41.70
C PHE A 205 -54.80 -11.45 -42.40
N ASN A 206 -54.16 -11.51 -43.57
CA ASN A 206 -54.04 -12.73 -44.38
C ASN A 206 -53.54 -13.92 -43.53
N ARG A 207 -54.21 -15.07 -43.67
CA ARG A 207 -53.91 -16.31 -42.93
C ARG A 207 -52.44 -16.71 -43.00
N LYS A 208 -51.79 -16.58 -44.16
CA LYS A 208 -50.36 -16.91 -44.32
C LYS A 208 -49.44 -15.97 -43.52
N VAL A 209 -49.78 -14.68 -43.44
CA VAL A 209 -49.02 -13.69 -42.64
C VAL A 209 -49.16 -14.02 -41.15
N ARG A 210 -50.36 -14.43 -40.71
CA ARG A 210 -50.60 -14.86 -39.33
C ARG A 210 -49.84 -16.14 -38.97
N GLU A 211 -49.82 -17.15 -39.84
CA GLU A 211 -49.07 -18.40 -39.62
C GLU A 211 -47.56 -18.13 -39.50
N VAL A 212 -47.02 -17.26 -40.36
CA VAL A 212 -45.61 -16.85 -40.29
C VAL A 212 -45.33 -16.05 -39.01
N LEU A 213 -46.19 -15.10 -38.64
CA LEU A 213 -46.07 -14.30 -37.42
C LEU A 213 -46.08 -15.18 -36.17
N LYS A 214 -47.01 -16.14 -36.07
CA LYS A 214 -47.09 -17.12 -34.97
C LYS A 214 -45.79 -17.90 -34.82
N ARG A 215 -45.27 -18.44 -35.92
CA ARG A 215 -44.00 -19.18 -35.91
C ARG A 215 -42.84 -18.32 -35.41
N LYS A 216 -42.73 -17.08 -35.90
CA LYS A 216 -41.64 -16.14 -35.55
C LYS A 216 -41.72 -15.68 -34.09
N LEU A 217 -42.91 -15.36 -33.60
CA LEU A 217 -43.14 -15.01 -32.19
C LEU A 217 -42.83 -16.20 -31.27
N ARG A 218 -43.22 -17.42 -31.65
CA ARG A 218 -42.92 -18.63 -30.87
C ARG A 218 -41.41 -18.90 -30.79
N THR A 219 -40.67 -18.71 -31.88
CA THR A 219 -39.20 -18.84 -31.89
C THR A 219 -38.51 -17.72 -31.11
N PHE A 220 -39.03 -16.49 -31.18
CA PHE A 220 -38.52 -15.35 -30.42
C PHE A 220 -38.67 -15.57 -28.91
N LEU A 221 -39.83 -16.03 -28.43
CA LEU A 221 -40.06 -16.28 -27.01
C LEU A 221 -39.20 -17.44 -26.47
N ALA A 222 -39.07 -18.53 -27.22
CA ALA A 222 -38.18 -19.64 -26.85
C ALA A 222 -36.71 -19.19 -26.74
N TRP A 223 -36.27 -18.35 -27.69
CA TRP A 223 -34.93 -17.75 -27.65
C TRP A 223 -34.78 -16.81 -26.44
N LYS A 224 -35.77 -15.96 -26.18
CA LYS A 224 -35.76 -15.00 -25.07
C LYS A 224 -35.56 -15.70 -23.72
N GLU A 225 -36.29 -16.78 -23.47
CA GLU A 225 -36.18 -17.55 -22.21
C GLU A 225 -34.81 -18.25 -22.09
N ALA A 226 -34.36 -18.94 -23.14
CA ALA A 226 -33.08 -19.63 -23.13
C ALA A 226 -31.89 -18.67 -22.95
N THR A 227 -31.90 -17.55 -23.67
CA THR A 227 -30.85 -16.52 -23.59
C THR A 227 -30.88 -15.79 -22.25
N PHE A 228 -32.05 -15.60 -21.63
CA PHE A 228 -32.14 -14.97 -20.31
C PHE A 228 -31.45 -15.83 -19.23
N GLU A 229 -31.72 -17.14 -19.20
CA GLU A 229 -31.07 -18.06 -18.26
C GLU A 229 -29.56 -18.21 -18.55
N GLU A 230 -29.16 -18.24 -19.83
CA GLU A 230 -27.75 -18.24 -20.21
C GLU A 230 -27.02 -16.97 -19.71
N LEU A 231 -27.59 -15.78 -19.95
CA LEU A 231 -27.00 -14.50 -19.52
C LEU A 231 -26.92 -14.40 -18.00
N LYS A 232 -27.93 -14.88 -17.28
CA LYS A 232 -27.93 -14.92 -15.81
C LYS A 232 -26.84 -15.83 -15.28
N ASN A 233 -26.72 -17.04 -15.83
CA ASN A 233 -25.66 -17.98 -15.45
C ASN A 233 -24.28 -17.42 -15.78
N ARG A 234 -24.11 -16.84 -16.98
CA ARG A 234 -22.87 -16.20 -17.41
C ARG A 234 -22.46 -15.07 -16.45
N ARG A 235 -23.40 -14.22 -16.05
CA ARG A 235 -23.15 -13.16 -15.06
C ARG A 235 -22.62 -13.73 -13.74
N VAL A 236 -23.25 -14.76 -13.19
CA VAL A 236 -22.81 -15.42 -11.95
C VAL A 236 -21.40 -16.00 -12.09
N PHE A 237 -21.08 -16.62 -13.23
CA PHE A 237 -19.73 -17.10 -13.49
C PHE A 237 -18.70 -15.97 -13.60
N THR A 238 -19.03 -14.89 -14.32
CA THR A 238 -18.15 -13.72 -14.45
C THR A 238 -17.91 -13.03 -13.10
N LEU A 239 -18.92 -12.95 -12.23
CA LEU A 239 -18.78 -12.43 -10.86
C LEU A 239 -17.82 -13.28 -10.00
N LYS A 240 -17.96 -14.60 -10.05
CA LYS A 240 -17.03 -15.52 -9.35
C LYS A 240 -15.61 -15.40 -9.89
N TYR A 241 -15.47 -15.30 -11.20
CA TYR A 241 -14.18 -15.16 -11.87
C TYR A 241 -13.50 -13.82 -11.51
N LEU A 242 -14.25 -12.71 -11.49
CA LEU A 242 -13.79 -11.41 -11.00
C LEU A 242 -13.23 -11.49 -9.58
N ARG A 243 -13.95 -12.18 -8.68
CA ARG A 243 -13.52 -12.38 -7.30
C ARG A 243 -12.22 -13.19 -7.20
N GLN A 244 -12.11 -14.27 -7.97
CA GLN A 244 -10.89 -15.08 -8.01
C GLN A 244 -9.69 -14.25 -8.47
N HIS A 245 -9.86 -13.45 -9.53
CA HIS A 245 -8.82 -12.53 -10.03
C HIS A 245 -8.39 -11.52 -8.98
N TYR A 246 -9.35 -10.93 -8.27
CA TYR A 246 -9.06 -10.00 -7.18
C TYR A 246 -8.25 -10.63 -6.04
N GLU A 247 -8.61 -11.85 -5.61
CA GLU A 247 -7.87 -12.55 -4.54
C GLU A 247 -6.45 -12.95 -4.99
N ILE A 248 -6.26 -13.30 -6.27
CA ILE A 248 -4.92 -13.57 -6.82
C ILE A 248 -4.07 -12.30 -6.80
N ILE A 249 -4.61 -11.16 -7.25
CA ILE A 249 -3.91 -9.86 -7.17
C ILE A 249 -3.52 -9.55 -5.72
N ARG A 250 -4.43 -9.78 -4.77
CA ARG A 250 -4.17 -9.59 -3.34
C ARG A 250 -3.05 -10.48 -2.82
N MET A 251 -3.01 -11.74 -3.22
CA MET A 251 -1.93 -12.67 -2.88
C MET A 251 -0.59 -12.15 -3.38
N TYR A 252 -0.50 -11.74 -4.64
CA TYR A 252 0.73 -11.17 -5.21
C TYR A 252 1.15 -9.87 -4.50
N MET A 253 0.21 -8.98 -4.17
CA MET A 253 0.50 -7.76 -3.41
C MET A 253 1.05 -8.06 -2.00
N ALA A 254 0.52 -9.09 -1.34
CA ALA A 254 1.03 -9.54 -0.04
C ALA A 254 2.47 -10.07 -0.15
N TRP A 255 2.81 -10.76 -1.25
CA TRP A 255 4.17 -11.23 -1.51
C TRP A 255 5.14 -10.13 -1.93
N VAL A 256 4.69 -9.13 -2.70
CA VAL A 256 5.54 -8.01 -3.13
C VAL A 256 5.98 -7.14 -1.94
N LYS A 257 5.10 -6.93 -0.96
CA LYS A 257 5.35 -6.06 0.20
C LYS A 257 6.68 -6.31 0.93
N PRO A 258 7.04 -7.54 1.34
CA PRO A 258 8.34 -7.80 1.97
C PRO A 258 9.52 -7.55 1.02
N TYR A 259 9.40 -7.82 -0.28
CA TYR A 259 10.47 -7.53 -1.23
C TYR A 259 10.70 -6.03 -1.39
N LEU A 260 9.64 -5.21 -1.48
CA LEU A 260 9.78 -3.75 -1.51
C LEU A 260 10.50 -3.23 -0.26
N LYS A 261 10.12 -3.74 0.92
CA LYS A 261 10.77 -3.38 2.18
C LYS A 261 12.23 -3.83 2.24
N ASN A 262 12.58 -4.96 1.62
CA ASN A 262 13.95 -5.45 1.58
C ASN A 262 14.80 -4.69 0.57
N ILE A 263 14.25 -4.36 -0.61
CA ILE A 263 14.90 -3.47 -1.58
C ILE A 263 15.18 -2.14 -0.91
N GLN A 264 14.21 -1.57 -0.18
CA GLN A 264 14.41 -0.33 0.58
C GLN A 264 15.62 -0.40 1.53
N ARG A 265 15.78 -1.54 2.21
CA ARG A 265 16.85 -1.75 3.18
C ARG A 265 18.20 -2.03 2.54
N LEU A 266 18.20 -2.64 1.36
CA LEU A 266 19.42 -2.96 0.61
C LEU A 266 19.86 -1.84 -0.33
N MET A 267 18.96 -0.90 -0.63
CA MET A 267 19.31 0.32 -1.37
C MET A 267 20.31 1.11 -0.54
N MET A 268 21.49 1.27 -1.11
CA MET A 268 22.56 2.03 -0.51
C MET A 268 22.19 3.52 -0.61
N ASP A 269 22.35 4.24 0.49
CA ASP A 269 22.06 5.67 0.52
C ASP A 269 23.10 6.42 -0.33
N GLN A 270 22.66 7.02 -1.43
CA GLN A 270 23.51 7.76 -2.38
C GLN A 270 24.24 8.92 -1.67
N SER A 271 23.59 9.58 -0.72
CA SER A 271 24.20 10.69 0.02
C SER A 271 25.41 10.24 0.85
N LYS A 272 25.47 8.96 1.20
CA LYS A 272 26.56 8.35 1.96
C LYS A 272 27.68 7.85 1.05
N MET A 273 27.35 7.42 -0.16
CA MET A 273 28.35 7.02 -1.17
C MET A 273 29.21 8.19 -1.63
N GLU A 274 28.66 9.41 -1.65
CA GLU A 274 29.38 10.63 -2.04
C GLU A 274 30.22 11.23 -0.90
N THR A 275 30.22 10.63 0.30
CA THR A 275 30.99 11.18 1.42
C THR A 275 32.50 10.98 1.19
N PRO A 276 33.34 11.97 1.56
CA PRO A 276 34.79 11.88 1.36
C PRO A 276 35.46 10.80 2.22
N ASP A 277 34.73 10.23 3.18
CA ASP A 277 35.19 9.11 4.01
C ASP A 277 35.10 7.75 3.28
N LEU A 278 34.34 7.66 2.18
CA LEU A 278 34.25 6.49 1.31
C LEU A 278 35.10 6.73 0.06
N LEU A 279 36.08 5.87 -0.17
CA LEU A 279 36.88 5.93 -1.40
C LEU A 279 36.45 4.80 -2.34
N SER A 280 35.83 5.17 -3.46
CA SER A 280 35.27 4.21 -4.43
C SER A 280 36.29 3.19 -4.95
N ALA A 281 37.58 3.54 -4.96
CA ALA A 281 38.67 2.70 -5.47
C ALA A 281 39.11 1.57 -4.51
N PHE A 282 38.75 1.64 -3.22
CA PHE A 282 39.26 0.71 -2.20
C PHE A 282 38.15 -0.12 -1.56
N GLU A 283 38.49 -1.23 -0.93
CA GLU A 283 37.56 -2.06 -0.14
C GLU A 283 37.17 -1.39 1.19
N THR A 284 36.51 -0.24 1.10
CA THR A 284 35.97 0.49 2.24
C THR A 284 34.48 0.21 2.39
N SER A 285 34.04 0.00 3.64
CA SER A 285 32.63 -0.12 4.00
C SER A 285 32.31 0.83 5.16
N MET A 286 31.05 1.25 5.20
CA MET A 286 30.51 2.18 6.17
C MET A 286 29.18 1.64 6.68
N ILE A 287 29.00 1.71 7.99
CA ILE A 287 27.80 1.23 8.66
C ILE A 287 27.30 2.35 9.56
N GLU A 288 26.05 2.75 9.34
CA GLU A 288 25.35 3.71 10.16
C GLU A 288 24.20 3.00 10.88
N VAL A 289 24.25 2.99 12.22
CA VAL A 289 23.18 2.44 13.04
C VAL A 289 22.68 3.49 14.01
N GLU A 290 21.37 3.73 14.00
CA GLU A 290 20.71 4.63 14.93
C GLU A 290 19.74 3.86 15.83
N ILE A 291 19.90 4.04 17.13
CA ILE A 291 19.04 3.44 18.14
C ILE A 291 18.39 4.54 18.96
N LEU A 292 17.08 4.43 19.17
CA LEU A 292 16.31 5.27 20.07
C LEU A 292 15.82 4.44 21.25
N ALA A 293 16.38 4.73 22.42
CA ALA A 293 16.00 4.10 23.68
C ALA A 293 15.09 5.01 24.50
N LYS A 294 14.03 4.45 25.08
CA LYS A 294 13.02 5.17 25.86
C LYS A 294 12.89 4.57 27.26
N LYS A 295 12.80 5.45 28.27
CA LYS A 295 12.65 5.08 29.67
C LYS A 295 11.57 5.93 30.36
N GLY A 296 10.80 5.26 31.22
CA GLY A 296 9.77 5.87 32.07
C GLY A 296 8.59 6.48 31.31
N LYS A 297 7.52 6.76 32.05
CA LYS A 297 6.42 7.63 31.62
C LYS A 297 6.13 8.59 32.76
N ASN A 298 6.65 9.81 32.69
CA ASN A 298 6.24 10.86 33.60
C ASN A 298 4.95 11.47 33.02
N LYS A 299 3.82 11.14 33.63
CA LYS A 299 2.50 11.60 33.19
C LYS A 299 2.26 13.04 33.64
N VAL A 300 1.86 13.90 32.71
CA VAL A 300 1.40 15.27 32.98
C VAL A 300 0.04 15.46 32.32
N GLN A 301 -0.91 16.08 33.02
CA GLN A 301 -2.17 16.50 32.41
C GLN A 301 -1.99 17.85 31.74
N VAL A 302 -2.17 17.93 30.42
CA VAL A 302 -2.13 19.18 29.65
C VAL A 302 -3.39 19.24 28.80
N GLY A 303 -4.24 20.25 29.01
CA GLY A 303 -5.47 20.44 28.23
C GLY A 303 -6.47 19.28 28.37
N GLY A 304 -6.53 18.64 29.54
CA GLY A 304 -7.42 17.50 29.81
C GLY A 304 -6.98 16.16 29.19
N LYS A 305 -5.79 16.08 28.57
CA LYS A 305 -5.18 14.83 28.08
C LYS A 305 -3.92 14.49 28.88
N GLU A 306 -3.73 13.20 29.19
CA GLU A 306 -2.49 12.70 29.79
C GLU A 306 -1.37 12.69 28.73
N THR A 307 -0.48 13.67 28.78
CA THR A 307 0.71 13.73 27.93
C THR A 307 1.89 13.16 28.71
N GLY A 308 2.36 11.98 28.31
CA GLY A 308 3.54 11.34 28.90
C GLY A 308 4.83 11.90 28.31
N VAL A 309 5.70 12.48 29.15
CA VAL A 309 7.08 12.81 28.78
C VAL A 309 7.97 11.62 29.11
N ARG A 310 8.77 11.17 28.14
CA ARG A 310 9.72 10.07 28.30
C ARG A 310 11.16 10.57 28.25
N GLN A 311 12.00 9.83 28.93
CA GLN A 311 13.46 9.95 28.85
C GLN A 311 13.92 9.24 27.58
N VAL A 312 14.56 9.97 26.66
CA VAL A 312 14.98 9.42 25.37
C VAL A 312 16.47 9.60 25.18
N ILE A 313 17.17 8.52 24.87
CA ILE A 313 18.57 8.54 24.43
C ILE A 313 18.59 8.09 22.98
N LEU A 314 19.10 8.96 22.11
CA LEU A 314 19.37 8.66 20.72
C LEU A 314 20.86 8.37 20.58
N MET A 315 21.19 7.20 20.07
CA MET A 315 22.56 6.77 19.86
C MET A 315 22.79 6.58 18.38
N HIS A 316 23.84 7.20 17.89
CA HIS A 316 24.26 7.14 16.51
C HIS A 316 25.64 6.50 16.46
N PHE A 317 25.72 5.36 15.80
CA PHE A 317 26.94 4.61 15.55
C PHE A 317 27.32 4.84 14.09
N TRP A 318 28.54 5.33 13.88
CA TRP A 318 29.12 5.54 12.58
C TRP A 318 30.41 4.73 12.51
N PHE A 319 30.35 3.60 11.82
CA PHE A 319 31.49 2.72 11.66
C PHE A 319 32.02 2.82 10.24
N ARG A 320 33.34 2.87 10.11
CA ARG A 320 34.02 2.78 8.82
C ARG A 320 35.14 1.76 8.90
N THR A 321 35.34 1.05 7.81
CA THR A 321 36.49 0.17 7.62
C THR A 321 37.45 0.80 6.63
N ARG A 322 38.75 0.65 6.89
CA ARG A 322 39.81 0.96 5.94
C ARG A 322 40.63 -0.30 5.69
N PRO A 323 40.85 -0.69 4.42
CA PRO A 323 41.70 -1.84 4.13
C PRO A 323 43.15 -1.47 4.45
N GLU A 324 43.83 -2.32 5.22
CA GLU A 324 45.27 -2.29 5.40
C GLU A 324 45.86 -3.57 4.80
N MET A 325 46.75 -3.39 3.83
CA MET A 325 47.43 -4.49 3.14
C MET A 325 48.56 -4.99 4.03
N SER A 326 48.28 -5.91 4.96
CA SER A 326 49.36 -6.59 5.68
C SER A 326 49.94 -7.70 4.80
N TYR A 327 51.17 -7.52 4.34
CA TYR A 327 51.89 -8.56 3.60
C TYR A 327 52.50 -9.57 4.59
N VAL A 328 51.72 -10.53 5.09
CA VAL A 328 52.29 -11.68 5.83
C VAL A 328 52.93 -12.65 4.83
N GLN A 329 54.23 -12.87 4.94
CA GLN A 329 55.02 -13.65 3.98
C GLN A 329 54.77 -15.15 4.18
N GLU A 330 53.68 -15.72 3.60
CA GLU A 330 53.55 -17.14 3.18
C GLU A 330 52.09 -17.54 2.81
N GLY A 331 51.90 -17.97 1.56
CA GLY A 331 51.07 -19.12 1.17
C GLY A 331 49.54 -19.11 1.19
N TYR A 332 48.86 -18.35 2.06
CA TYR A 332 47.39 -18.42 2.20
C TYR A 332 46.68 -17.18 1.65
N GLN A 333 45.60 -17.40 0.91
CA GLN A 333 44.71 -16.38 0.31
C GLN A 333 44.47 -15.20 1.27
N LYS A 334 45.03 -14.03 0.94
CA LYS A 334 44.93 -12.80 1.73
C LYS A 334 43.71 -11.99 1.30
N GLY A 335 42.75 -11.82 2.20
CA GLY A 335 41.85 -10.67 2.18
C GLY A 335 42.51 -9.49 2.92
N PRO A 336 42.17 -8.24 2.60
CA PRO A 336 42.68 -7.09 3.35
C PRO A 336 42.24 -7.17 4.81
N LEU A 337 43.18 -6.90 5.74
CA LEU A 337 42.84 -6.72 7.14
C LEU A 337 42.21 -5.34 7.29
N HIS A 338 40.99 -5.28 7.81
CA HIS A 338 40.26 -4.03 7.96
C HIS A 338 40.58 -3.37 9.31
N VAL A 339 41.04 -2.12 9.26
CA VAL A 339 41.06 -1.25 10.45
C VAL A 339 39.67 -0.65 10.61
N GLY A 340 39.05 -0.90 11.76
CA GLY A 340 37.73 -0.39 12.10
C GLY A 340 37.83 0.90 12.91
N ARG A 341 37.13 1.95 12.47
CA ARG A 341 36.89 3.15 13.28
C ARG A 341 35.40 3.27 13.58
N VAL A 342 35.05 3.24 14.86
CA VAL A 342 33.70 3.45 15.38
C VAL A 342 33.63 4.85 15.98
N GLN A 343 32.75 5.68 15.46
CA GLN A 343 32.33 6.94 16.06
C GLN A 343 30.95 6.75 16.69
N MET A 344 30.84 7.02 17.99
CA MET A 344 29.58 6.93 18.73
C MET A 344 29.16 8.32 19.18
N THR A 345 27.93 8.71 18.87
CA THR A 345 27.34 9.97 19.31
C THR A 345 26.09 9.69 20.14
N PHE A 346 26.12 10.08 21.40
CA PHE A 346 24.98 9.99 22.32
C PHE A 346 24.29 11.34 22.42
N ARG A 347 22.97 11.36 22.23
CA ARG A 347 22.14 12.56 22.33
C ARG A 347 21.00 12.32 23.33
N ALA A 348 20.90 13.20 24.32
CA ALA A 348 19.86 13.17 25.33
C ALA A 348 18.67 14.05 24.95
N TYR A 349 17.46 13.49 25.02
CA TYR A 349 16.20 14.18 24.77
C TYR A 349 15.16 13.87 25.85
N ALA A 350 14.22 14.81 26.03
CA ALA A 350 13.02 14.63 26.82
C ALA A 350 11.82 14.88 25.90
N TRP A 351 11.31 13.80 25.29
CA TRP A 351 10.26 13.87 24.26
C TRP A 351 8.96 13.25 24.73
N THR A 352 7.86 13.75 24.18
CA THR A 352 6.52 13.18 24.30
C THR A 352 6.34 12.00 23.33
N ASP A 353 5.34 11.15 23.59
CA ASP A 353 5.02 10.02 22.70
C ASP A 353 4.67 10.46 21.27
N GLU A 354 4.06 11.62 21.12
CA GLU A 354 3.73 12.23 19.82
C GLU A 354 5.00 12.66 19.07
N GLU A 355 5.91 13.39 19.75
CA GLU A 355 7.20 13.82 19.19
C GLU A 355 8.06 12.62 18.75
N ILE A 356 8.07 11.54 19.54
CA ILE A 356 8.77 10.30 19.19
C ILE A 356 8.18 9.68 17.92
N SER A 357 6.85 9.66 17.78
CA SER A 357 6.18 9.11 16.60
C SER A 357 6.43 9.95 15.35
N LEU A 358 6.49 11.28 15.51
CA LEU A 358 6.80 12.22 14.44
C LEU A 358 8.24 12.05 13.95
N TYR A 359 9.19 11.90 14.88
CA TYR A 359 10.60 11.65 14.54
C TYR A 359 10.78 10.35 13.74
N LYS A 360 10.12 9.26 14.16
CA LYS A 360 10.13 7.99 13.42
C LYS A 360 9.58 8.14 12.01
N LYS A 361 8.45 8.84 11.86
CA LYS A 361 7.82 9.10 10.56
C LYS A 361 8.69 9.96 9.64
N MET A 362 9.41 10.95 10.19
CA MET A 362 10.36 11.76 9.43
C MET A 362 11.43 10.87 8.80
N LYS A 363 12.02 9.97 9.59
CA LYS A 363 13.05 9.04 9.11
C LYS A 363 12.50 8.04 8.08
N GLU A 364 11.33 7.47 8.33
CA GLU A 364 10.66 6.61 7.34
C GLU A 364 10.36 7.37 6.04
N GLN A 365 9.93 8.64 6.10
CA GLN A 365 9.61 9.44 4.91
C GLN A 365 10.83 9.82 4.06
N GLU A 366 11.99 10.06 4.67
CA GLU A 366 13.26 10.25 3.95
C GLU A 366 13.57 9.01 3.10
N ASP A 367 13.39 7.81 3.67
CA ASP A 367 13.60 6.54 2.96
C ASP A 367 12.51 6.26 1.90
N PHE A 368 11.26 6.69 2.15
CA PHE A 368 10.11 6.45 1.24
C PHE A 368 10.15 7.29 -0.05
N ARG A 369 10.81 8.46 -0.06
CA ARG A 369 10.92 9.32 -1.25
C ARG A 369 11.63 8.64 -2.41
N LEU A 370 12.55 7.73 -2.11
CA LEU A 370 13.29 6.95 -3.11
C LEU A 370 12.43 5.84 -3.77
N LEU A 371 11.29 5.49 -3.17
CA LEU A 371 10.39 4.41 -3.63
C LEU A 371 9.08 4.91 -4.25
N GLY A 372 8.85 6.23 -4.28
CA GLY A 372 7.68 6.85 -4.94
C GLY A 372 7.61 6.60 -6.46
N LEU A 373 8.60 5.92 -7.03
CA LEU A 373 8.67 5.46 -8.41
C LEU A 373 7.82 4.20 -8.70
N ILE A 374 7.27 3.53 -7.67
CA ILE A 374 6.43 2.35 -7.90
C ILE A 374 5.00 2.78 -8.19
N ASP A 375 4.84 3.05 -9.48
CA ASP A 375 3.67 2.94 -10.32
C ASP A 375 2.41 3.73 -9.90
N GLY A 376 2.51 5.05 -10.09
CA GLY A 376 1.36 5.94 -10.11
C GLY A 376 0.26 5.50 -11.10
N SER A 377 0.58 4.67 -12.10
CA SER A 377 -0.40 4.15 -13.05
C SER A 377 -1.28 3.04 -12.45
N VAL A 378 -0.71 2.09 -11.69
CA VAL A 378 -1.50 1.06 -10.96
C VAL A 378 -2.36 1.69 -9.89
N LYS A 379 -1.83 2.71 -9.20
CA LYS A 379 -2.53 3.47 -8.18
C LYS A 379 -3.74 4.24 -8.74
N ALA A 380 -3.55 4.96 -9.85
CA ALA A 380 -4.62 5.68 -10.53
C ALA A 380 -5.68 4.73 -11.13
N ALA A 381 -5.24 3.59 -11.68
CA ALA A 381 -6.13 2.57 -12.22
C ALA A 381 -7.03 1.94 -11.13
N MET A 382 -6.48 1.71 -9.93
CA MET A 382 -7.21 1.17 -8.78
C MET A 382 -8.19 2.19 -8.17
N GLU A 383 -7.84 3.48 -8.09
CA GLU A 383 -8.76 4.52 -7.64
C GLU A 383 -9.93 4.72 -8.62
N ALA A 384 -9.67 4.72 -9.92
CA ALA A 384 -10.70 4.95 -10.94
C ALA A 384 -11.80 3.88 -10.99
N LEU A 385 -11.47 2.64 -10.61
CA LEU A 385 -12.41 1.51 -10.58
C LEU A 385 -13.00 1.22 -9.19
N GLY A 386 -12.49 1.87 -8.14
CA GLY A 386 -12.71 1.45 -6.77
C GLY A 386 -14.18 1.21 -6.43
N ASP A 387 -15.07 2.12 -6.80
CA ASP A 387 -16.48 2.05 -6.39
C ASP A 387 -17.28 0.97 -7.13
N GLU A 388 -17.06 0.81 -8.44
CA GLU A 388 -17.79 -0.16 -9.27
C GLU A 388 -17.26 -1.59 -9.06
N LEU A 389 -15.93 -1.76 -8.96
CA LEU A 389 -15.32 -3.02 -8.60
C LEU A 389 -15.80 -3.50 -7.23
N MET A 390 -15.86 -2.59 -6.24
CA MET A 390 -16.31 -2.94 -4.90
C MET A 390 -17.78 -3.33 -4.86
N ARG A 391 -18.64 -2.72 -5.70
CA ARG A 391 -20.03 -3.13 -5.85
C ARG A 391 -20.14 -4.60 -6.30
N TYR A 392 -19.42 -4.96 -7.37
CA TYR A 392 -19.45 -6.34 -7.90
C TYR A 392 -18.77 -7.36 -6.97
N LEU A 393 -17.70 -6.96 -6.27
CA LEU A 393 -17.04 -7.82 -5.28
C LEU A 393 -17.92 -8.06 -4.04
N GLN A 394 -18.67 -7.05 -3.58
CA GLN A 394 -19.66 -7.21 -2.51
C GLN A 394 -20.79 -8.15 -2.94
N GLU A 395 -21.31 -7.98 -4.15
CA GLU A 395 -22.33 -8.85 -4.72
C GLU A 395 -21.85 -10.31 -4.84
N ALA A 396 -20.63 -10.53 -5.34
CA ALA A 396 -20.00 -11.86 -5.37
C ALA A 396 -19.68 -12.42 -3.97
N GLY A 397 -19.58 -11.54 -2.96
CA GLY A 397 -19.43 -11.86 -1.53
C GLY A 397 -20.71 -12.44 -0.93
N ASP A 398 -21.83 -11.77 -1.21
CA ASP A 398 -23.14 -12.09 -0.65
C ASP A 398 -23.77 -13.33 -1.28
N GLU A 399 -23.49 -13.64 -2.55
CA GLU A 399 -24.00 -14.86 -3.20
C GLU A 399 -23.40 -16.16 -2.62
N VAL A 400 -22.19 -16.11 -2.04
CA VAL A 400 -21.58 -17.26 -1.35
C VAL A 400 -22.12 -17.40 0.07
N ALA A 401 -22.53 -16.30 0.71
CA ALA A 401 -23.16 -16.33 2.03
C ALA A 401 -24.62 -16.82 1.98
N LYS A 402 -25.35 -16.57 0.87
CA LYS A 402 -26.77 -16.95 0.74
C LYS A 402 -27.03 -18.43 0.40
N LYS A 403 -26.01 -19.25 0.14
CA LYS A 403 -26.17 -20.70 -0.16
C LYS A 403 -25.81 -21.65 1.00
N LYS A 404 -25.66 -21.16 2.22
CA LYS A 404 -25.65 -21.99 3.44
C LYS A 404 -26.81 -21.58 4.33
N GLU A 405 -27.90 -22.32 4.27
CA GLU A 405 -29.03 -22.15 5.20
C GLU A 405 -28.62 -22.47 6.63
N LYS A 406 -29.07 -21.58 7.53
CA LYS A 406 -29.60 -21.80 8.88
C LYS A 406 -29.05 -22.98 9.69
N ASP A 407 -28.17 -22.66 10.63
CA ASP A 407 -28.35 -22.98 12.06
C ASP A 407 -27.57 -21.97 12.93
N GLU A 408 -28.12 -21.68 14.10
CA GLU A 408 -27.79 -20.56 14.99
C GLU A 408 -26.42 -20.68 15.70
N ALA A 409 -25.70 -19.55 15.83
CA ALA A 409 -25.33 -18.93 17.13
C ALA A 409 -24.35 -17.76 16.93
N ARG A 410 -24.57 -16.72 17.76
CA ARG A 410 -23.98 -15.38 17.73
C ARG A 410 -22.46 -15.35 17.89
N LEU A 411 -21.78 -14.54 17.06
CA LEU A 411 -20.58 -13.74 17.37
C LEU A 411 -20.50 -12.55 16.39
N PRO A 412 -20.07 -11.34 16.80
CA PRO A 412 -20.00 -10.19 15.91
C PRO A 412 -18.73 -10.29 15.07
N ALA A 413 -18.85 -10.81 13.84
CA ALA A 413 -17.73 -10.85 12.91
C ALA A 413 -17.55 -9.47 12.24
N PRO A 414 -16.36 -8.85 12.31
CA PRO A 414 -16.05 -7.69 11.50
C PRO A 414 -15.82 -8.15 10.05
N ASN A 415 -16.50 -7.53 9.10
CA ASN A 415 -16.41 -7.88 7.68
C ASN A 415 -14.94 -7.94 7.18
N PRO A 416 -14.47 -9.06 6.59
CA PRO A 416 -13.10 -9.21 6.09
C PRO A 416 -12.74 -8.27 4.92
N LEU A 417 -13.75 -7.68 4.25
CA LEU A 417 -13.58 -6.64 3.24
C LEU A 417 -13.20 -5.27 3.85
N VAL A 418 -13.64 -4.96 5.08
CA VAL A 418 -13.39 -3.67 5.75
C VAL A 418 -11.97 -3.58 6.32
N GLY A 419 -11.41 -4.71 6.78
CA GLY A 419 -10.02 -4.79 7.26
C GLY A 419 -8.99 -4.52 6.15
N VAL A 420 -9.33 -4.85 4.90
CA VAL A 420 -8.48 -4.68 3.72
C VAL A 420 -8.57 -3.27 3.15
N TYR A 421 -9.75 -2.64 3.18
CA TYR A 421 -9.90 -1.21 2.87
C TYR A 421 -9.06 -0.35 3.82
N ARG A 422 -8.93 -0.73 5.10
CA ARG A 422 -7.99 -0.08 6.03
C ARG A 422 -6.53 -0.27 5.59
N GLY A 423 -6.10 -1.48 5.21
CA GLY A 423 -4.73 -1.73 4.75
C GLY A 423 -4.36 -1.05 3.42
N PHE A 424 -5.31 -0.91 2.49
CA PHE A 424 -5.11 -0.21 1.21
C PHE A 424 -5.18 1.31 1.39
N LYS A 425 -6.12 1.80 2.22
CA LYS A 425 -6.23 3.21 2.62
C LYS A 425 -5.08 3.64 3.53
N ASP A 426 -4.47 2.74 4.30
CA ASP A 426 -3.27 3.01 5.10
C ASP A 426 -2.04 3.16 4.19
N MET A 427 -1.93 2.39 3.09
CA MET A 427 -0.92 2.64 2.04
C MET A 427 -1.19 3.95 1.28
N PHE A 428 -2.46 4.30 1.05
CA PHE A 428 -2.84 5.52 0.34
C PHE A 428 -2.73 6.80 1.21
N ASN A 429 -3.08 6.71 2.49
CA ASN A 429 -2.94 7.77 3.48
C ASN A 429 -1.48 7.96 3.94
N LEU A 430 -0.62 6.94 3.77
CA LEU A 430 0.82 7.12 3.87
C LEU A 430 1.33 8.14 2.85
N TYR A 431 0.65 8.25 1.70
CA TYR A 431 1.03 9.12 0.57
C TYR A 431 0.24 10.44 0.50
N LYS A 432 -1.01 10.49 0.98
CA LYS A 432 -1.85 11.72 1.06
C LYS A 432 -1.72 12.50 2.38
N GLY A 433 -0.96 11.99 3.35
CA GLY A 433 -0.90 12.50 4.72
C GLY A 433 -0.05 13.76 4.97
N ILE A 434 -0.01 14.73 4.03
CA ILE A 434 0.72 16.01 4.20
C ILE A 434 -0.22 17.20 4.48
N SER A 435 -1.55 17.05 4.49
CA SER A 435 -2.39 18.14 4.98
C SER A 435 -3.52 17.66 5.88
N LYS A 436 -3.60 18.30 7.05
CA LYS A 436 -4.61 18.16 8.12
C LYS A 436 -4.34 17.07 9.18
N SER A 437 -3.32 17.31 10.00
CA SER A 437 -3.40 16.99 11.43
C SER A 437 -2.73 18.06 12.28
N ALA A 438 -3.23 19.30 12.17
CA ALA A 438 -3.13 20.25 13.28
C ALA A 438 -4.38 20.00 14.15
N PRO A 439 -4.24 19.49 15.39
CA PRO A 439 -5.38 19.49 16.30
C PRO A 439 -5.71 20.95 16.63
N SER A 440 -6.94 21.36 16.31
CA SER A 440 -7.57 22.55 16.87
C SER A 440 -7.84 22.30 18.36
N GLY A 441 -6.79 22.34 19.17
CA GLY A 441 -6.87 22.36 20.64
C GLY A 441 -6.54 23.78 21.10
N GLY A 442 -7.41 24.36 21.93
CA GLY A 442 -7.20 25.68 22.51
C GLY A 442 -5.81 25.82 23.13
N ARG A 443 -5.22 27.03 23.05
CA ARG A 443 -3.88 27.32 23.56
C ARG A 443 -3.77 26.82 25.01
N PRO A 444 -2.78 25.97 25.35
CA PRO A 444 -2.63 25.43 26.69
C PRO A 444 -2.46 26.55 27.71
N SER A 445 -3.03 26.37 28.90
CA SER A 445 -2.95 27.36 29.97
C SER A 445 -1.49 27.55 30.41
N LYS A 446 -1.11 28.78 30.80
CA LYS A 446 0.26 29.10 31.26
C LYS A 446 0.76 28.17 32.38
N LYS A 447 -0.16 27.68 33.22
CA LYS A 447 0.14 26.70 34.29
C LYS A 447 0.48 25.30 33.74
N GLU A 448 -0.21 24.86 32.71
CA GLU A 448 0.02 23.54 32.08
C GLU A 448 1.33 23.53 31.28
N MET A 449 1.65 24.63 30.59
CA MET A 449 2.95 24.80 29.94
C MET A 449 4.11 24.78 30.96
N TYR A 450 3.93 25.42 32.12
CA TYR A 450 4.93 25.41 33.19
C TYR A 450 5.13 24.00 33.79
N GLN A 451 4.05 23.25 34.01
CA GLN A 451 4.14 21.87 34.48
C GLN A 451 4.83 20.95 33.47
N LEU A 452 4.53 21.10 32.18
CA LEU A 452 5.19 20.37 31.11
C LEU A 452 6.69 20.70 31.02
N ASP A 453 7.06 21.97 31.17
CA ASP A 453 8.48 22.39 31.19
C ASP A 453 9.22 21.88 32.42
N LEU A 454 8.59 21.88 33.60
CA LEU A 454 9.15 21.31 34.82
C LEU A 454 9.42 19.82 34.70
N VAL A 455 8.46 19.06 34.14
CA VAL A 455 8.63 17.62 33.91
C VAL A 455 9.65 17.33 32.81
N ARG A 456 9.72 18.14 31.75
CA ARG A 456 10.78 18.06 30.74
C ARG A 456 12.16 18.34 31.34
N SER A 457 12.28 19.33 32.22
CA SER A 457 13.51 19.66 32.92
C SER A 457 13.96 18.55 33.87
N ALA A 458 13.02 17.96 34.63
CA ALA A 458 13.29 16.81 35.49
C ALA A 458 13.71 15.57 34.69
N ALA A 459 12.97 15.24 33.62
CA ALA A 459 13.33 14.15 32.71
C ALA A 459 14.70 14.41 32.05
N GLY A 460 14.97 15.65 31.64
CA GLY A 460 16.24 16.07 31.04
C GLY A 460 17.43 15.91 31.98
N LYS A 461 17.28 16.25 33.26
CA LYS A 461 18.34 16.04 34.28
C LYS A 461 18.62 14.55 34.49
N SER A 462 17.57 13.73 34.59
CA SER A 462 17.70 12.28 34.75
C SER A 462 18.37 11.62 33.55
N VAL A 463 17.95 11.95 32.32
CA VAL A 463 18.56 11.43 31.08
C VAL A 463 20.03 11.82 31.01
N LYS A 464 20.38 13.04 31.41
CA LYS A 464 21.76 13.51 31.38
C LYS A 464 22.66 12.69 32.32
N ALA A 465 22.17 12.36 33.52
CA ALA A 465 22.90 11.53 34.48
C ALA A 465 23.06 10.09 33.95
N ASP A 466 21.98 9.50 33.44
CA ASP A 466 22.00 8.14 32.86
C ASP A 466 22.95 8.06 31.65
N MET A 467 22.89 9.03 30.76
CA MET A 467 23.75 9.09 29.57
C MET A 467 25.23 9.30 29.93
N TRP A 468 25.52 10.12 30.94
CA TRP A 468 26.90 10.25 31.45
C TRP A 468 27.42 8.95 32.02
N GLY A 469 26.61 8.22 32.79
CA GLY A 469 26.99 6.93 33.35
C GLY A 469 27.30 5.89 32.26
N ILE A 470 26.48 5.81 31.21
CA ILE A 470 26.74 4.95 30.04
C ILE A 470 28.08 5.34 29.37
N TYR A 471 28.27 6.63 29.09
CA TYR A 471 29.49 7.14 28.46
C TYR A 471 30.75 6.86 29.30
N HIS A 472 30.69 7.14 30.60
CA HIS A 472 31.82 6.98 31.51
C HIS A 472 32.18 5.50 31.71
N HIS A 473 31.20 4.62 31.88
CA HIS A 473 31.45 3.19 32.03
C HIS A 473 31.94 2.54 30.74
N PHE A 474 31.46 3.02 29.58
CA PHE A 474 32.00 2.59 28.30
C PHE A 474 33.50 2.92 28.20
N LYS A 475 33.89 4.16 28.52
CA LYS A 475 35.30 4.58 28.53
C LYS A 475 36.14 3.74 29.48
N LYS A 476 35.65 3.51 30.70
CA LYS A 476 36.34 2.69 31.70
C LYS A 476 36.52 1.23 31.25
N HIS A 477 35.51 0.64 30.63
CA HIS A 477 35.57 -0.73 30.12
C HIS A 477 36.61 -0.90 29.00
N HIS A 478 36.73 0.10 28.12
CA HIS A 478 37.65 0.08 26.98
C HIS A 478 39.01 0.72 27.28
N GLY A 479 39.37 0.89 28.56
CA GLY A 479 40.68 1.43 28.97
C GLY A 479 40.96 2.87 28.52
N MET A 480 39.93 3.65 28.18
CA MET A 480 40.09 5.02 27.72
C MET A 480 40.39 5.97 28.88
N LEU A 481 41.10 7.06 28.59
CA LEU A 481 41.41 8.12 29.55
C LEU A 481 40.11 8.66 30.19
N ASN A 482 39.94 8.37 31.48
CA ASN A 482 38.86 8.90 32.31
C ASN A 482 39.30 10.24 32.89
N TRP A 483 38.70 11.32 32.42
CA TRP A 483 38.80 12.66 32.98
C TRP A 483 37.39 13.19 33.22
#